data_AF-A0A444Y567-F1
#
_entry.id   AF-A0A444Y567-F1
#
_cell.length_a   1.000
_cell.length_b   1.000
_cell.length_c   1.000
_cell.angle_alpha   90.00
_cell.angle_beta   90.00
_cell.angle_gamma   90.00
#
_symmetry.space_group_name_H-M   'P 1'
#
loop_
_entity.id
_entity.type
_entity.pdbx_description
1 polymer ?
#
loop_
_entity_poly.entity_id
_entity_poly.type
_entity_poly.pdbx_seq_one_letter_code
_entity_poly.pdbx_strand_id
1 'polypeptide(L)'
;MYFEQQRVHVASAVECCMKQYDILQEEVYKLIHKEIEHFWKDINEVCLMIKNILNPVLDSIFNLACIIEFTYVNFEDKYTHGKLLKDYVVALVF
;
A
#
# COMPACT_ATOMS: atom_id res chain seq x y z
N MET A 1 -3.63 -11.70 -3.09
CA MET A 1 -2.52 -12.09 -4.01
C MET A 1 -2.81 -13.32 -4.86
N TYR A 2 -3.58 -14.30 -4.37
CA TYR A 2 -3.98 -15.48 -5.16
C TYR A 2 -4.62 -15.14 -6.51
N PHE A 3 -5.41 -14.06 -6.58
CA PHE A 3 -6.00 -13.57 -7.81
C PHE A 3 -4.98 -13.21 -8.91
N GLU A 4 -3.89 -12.53 -8.56
CA GLU A 4 -2.85 -12.11 -9.50
C GLU A 4 -2.09 -13.33 -10.05
N GLN A 5 -1.74 -14.28 -9.18
CA GLN A 5 -1.01 -15.50 -9.54
C GLN A 5 -1.81 -16.46 -10.44
N GLN A 6 -3.14 -16.38 -10.43
CA GLN A 6 -4.01 -17.20 -11.28
C GLN A 6 -4.11 -16.72 -12.73
N ARG A 7 -3.66 -15.50 -13.03
CA ARG A 7 -3.83 -14.87 -14.34
C ARG A 7 -2.49 -14.78 -15.07
N VAL A 8 -2.50 -14.83 -16.40
CA VAL A 8 -1.30 -14.60 -17.21
C VAL A 8 -1.02 -13.10 -17.24
N HIS A 9 -0.34 -12.63 -16.20
CA HIS A 9 0.09 -11.25 -16.01
C HIS A 9 1.60 -11.19 -15.77
N VAL A 10 2.20 -9.99 -15.78
CA VAL A 10 3.61 -9.83 -15.37
C VAL A 10 3.79 -10.28 -13.91
N ALA A 11 4.98 -10.81 -13.61
CA ALA A 11 5.34 -11.28 -12.28
C ALA A 11 5.07 -10.21 -11.21
N SER A 12 4.38 -10.60 -10.14
CA SER A 12 4.10 -9.77 -8.98
C SER A 12 5.38 -9.46 -8.20
N ALA A 13 5.33 -8.41 -7.37
CA ALA A 13 6.43 -8.07 -6.47
C ALA A 13 6.83 -9.26 -5.58
N VAL A 14 5.87 -10.08 -5.14
CA VAL A 14 6.15 -11.26 -4.33
C VAL A 14 6.88 -12.33 -5.12
N GLU A 15 6.44 -12.66 -6.34
CA GLU A 15 7.14 -13.63 -7.19
C GLU A 15 8.55 -13.17 -7.54
N CYS A 16 8.73 -11.88 -7.81
CA CYS A 16 10.03 -11.27 -8.03
C CYS A 16 10.94 -11.41 -6.79
N CYS A 17 10.45 -11.08 -5.61
CA CYS A 17 11.20 -11.20 -4.36
C CYS A 17 11.55 -12.66 -4.02
N MET A 18 10.60 -13.58 -4.15
CA MET A 18 10.86 -15.02 -3.93
C MET A 18 11.98 -15.51 -4.85
N LYS A 19 11.93 -15.14 -6.14
CA LYS A 19 12.95 -15.54 -7.12
C LYS A 19 14.31 -14.87 -6.88
N GLN A 20 14.31 -13.61 -6.46
CA GLN A 20 15.55 -12.84 -6.26
C GLN A 20 16.30 -13.27 -5.01
N TYR A 21 15.59 -13.55 -3.91
CA TYR A 21 16.19 -13.83 -2.61
C TYR A 21 16.15 -15.32 -2.22
N ASP A 22 15.51 -16.17 -3.02
CA ASP A 22 15.31 -17.60 -2.77
C ASP A 22 14.66 -17.89 -1.41
N ILE A 23 13.59 -17.14 -1.10
CA ILE A 23 12.86 -17.20 0.17
C ILE A 23 11.40 -17.58 -0.04
N LEU A 24 10.76 -18.06 1.02
CA LEU A 24 9.35 -18.47 1.00
C LEU A 24 8.42 -17.24 0.98
N GLN A 25 7.21 -17.43 0.47
CA GLN A 25 6.21 -16.37 0.35
C GLN A 25 5.92 -15.65 1.69
N GLU A 26 5.88 -16.40 2.80
CA GLU A 26 5.66 -15.81 4.13
C GLU A 26 6.82 -14.89 4.56
N GLU A 27 8.05 -15.23 4.20
CA GLU A 27 9.24 -14.41 4.45
C GLU A 27 9.22 -13.15 3.60
N VAL A 28 8.75 -13.24 2.36
CA VAL A 28 8.53 -12.07 1.50
C VAL A 28 7.49 -11.12 2.11
N TYR A 29 6.40 -11.63 2.68
CA TYR A 29 5.43 -10.76 3.37
C TYR A 29 6.03 -10.02 4.55
N LYS A 30 6.86 -10.69 5.35
CA LYS A 30 7.59 -10.05 6.46
C LYS A 30 8.57 -8.99 5.95
N LEU A 31 9.27 -9.28 4.85
CA LEU A 31 10.19 -8.34 4.20
C LEU A 31 9.45 -7.09 3.71
N ILE A 32 8.39 -7.27 2.92
CA ILE A 32 7.59 -6.16 2.37
C ILE A 32 6.97 -5.33 3.50
N HIS A 33 6.45 -5.97 4.55
CA HIS A 33 5.88 -5.26 5.69
C HIS A 33 6.91 -4.39 6.40
N LYS A 34 8.12 -4.92 6.62
CA LYS A 34 9.23 -4.16 7.21
C LYS A 34 9.64 -2.96 6.36
N GLU A 35 9.65 -3.10 5.04
CA GLU A 35 9.92 -1.99 4.13
C GLU A 35 8.82 -0.93 4.21
N ILE A 36 7.54 -1.32 4.28
CA ILE A 36 6.42 -0.39 4.47
C ILE A 36 6.56 0.38 5.78
N GLU A 37 6.89 -0.29 6.89
CA GLU A 37 7.15 0.36 8.18
C GLU A 37 8.31 1.37 8.10
N HIS A 38 9.34 1.04 7.33
CA HIS A 38 10.46 1.95 7.09
C HIS A 38 10.03 3.18 6.29
N PHE A 39 9.33 2.98 5.17
CA PHE A 39 8.82 4.08 4.34
C PHE A 39 7.86 5.00 5.09
N TRP A 40 7.06 4.47 6.02
CA TRP A 40 6.23 5.30 6.90
C TRP A 40 7.04 6.24 7.79
N LYS A 41 8.21 5.80 8.28
CA LYS A 41 9.11 6.66 9.06
C LYS A 41 9.68 7.77 8.18
N ASP A 42 10.09 7.43 6.96
CA ASP A 42 10.64 8.39 6.01
C ASP A 42 9.59 9.44 5.62
N ILE A 43 8.35 9.04 5.31
CA ILE A 43 7.24 9.96 5.02
C ILE A 43 7.02 10.92 6.18
N ASN A 44 6.96 10.41 7.42
CA ASN A 44 6.74 11.22 8.61
C ASN A 44 7.88 12.22 8.84
N GLU A 45 9.14 11.80 8.68
CA GLU A 45 10.29 12.69 8.81
C GLU A 45 10.26 13.80 7.75
N VAL A 46 10.00 13.43 6.50
CA VAL A 46 9.90 14.38 5.38
C VAL A 46 8.79 15.41 5.63
N CYS A 47 7.61 14.97 6.06
CA CYS A 47 6.48 15.86 6.39
C CYS A 47 6.80 16.83 7.53
N LEU A 48 7.68 16.47 8.47
CA LEU A 48 8.11 17.35 9.57
C LEU A 48 9.24 18.30 9.15
N MET A 49 10.13 17.87 8.26
CA MET A 49 11.35 18.59 7.89
C MET A 49 11.14 19.60 6.75
N ILE A 50 10.28 19.29 5.77
CA ILE A 50 10.09 20.13 4.60
C ILE A 50 9.28 21.38 4.96
N LYS A 51 9.91 22.56 4.82
CA LYS A 51 9.28 23.87 5.04
C LYS A 51 9.05 24.66 3.74
N ASN A 52 9.64 24.20 2.64
CA ASN A 52 9.69 24.94 1.37
C ASN A 52 8.73 24.40 0.28
N ILE A 53 8.00 23.32 0.58
CA ILE A 53 6.92 22.82 -0.28
C ILE A 53 5.60 23.31 0.32
N LEU A 54 4.64 23.67 -0.53
CA LEU A 54 3.30 24.02 -0.08
C LEU A 54 2.66 22.80 0.62
N ASN A 55 2.18 22.99 1.85
CA ASN A 55 1.54 21.94 2.65
C ASN A 55 0.52 21.09 1.87
N PRO A 56 -0.35 21.63 0.99
CA PRO A 56 -1.30 20.82 0.22
C PRO A 56 -0.67 19.72 -0.65
N VAL A 57 0.56 19.93 -1.14
CA VAL A 57 1.27 18.92 -1.93
C VAL A 57 1.72 17.77 -1.02
N LEU A 58 2.28 18.09 0.16
CA LEU A 58 2.67 17.09 1.15
C LEU A 58 1.45 16.33 1.68
N ASP A 59 0.36 17.04 1.99
CA ASP A 59 -0.90 16.45 2.42
C ASP A 59 -1.45 15.50 1.37
N SER A 60 -1.36 15.86 0.07
CA SER A 60 -1.83 15.00 -1.01
C SER A 60 -1.05 13.69 -1.10
N ILE A 61 0.28 13.73 -0.95
CA ILE A 61 1.15 12.54 -0.97
C ILE A 61 0.89 11.67 0.26
N PHE A 62 0.82 12.29 1.44
CA PHE A 62 0.52 11.60 2.70
C PHE A 62 -0.85 10.90 2.63
N ASN A 63 -1.88 11.62 2.23
CA ASN A 63 -3.24 11.08 2.11
C ASN A 63 -3.32 9.96 1.07
N LEU A 64 -2.54 10.02 -0.02
CA LEU A 64 -2.46 8.94 -1.00
C LEU A 64 -1.88 7.66 -0.36
N ALA A 65 -0.81 7.76 0.42
CA ALA A 65 -0.25 6.62 1.15
C ALA A 65 -1.26 6.01 2.12
N CYS A 66 -1.98 6.85 2.89
CA CYS A 66 -3.04 6.39 3.79
C CYS A 66 -4.17 5.67 3.05
N ILE A 67 -4.62 6.20 1.91
CA ILE A 67 -5.68 5.58 1.11
C ILE A 67 -5.24 4.24 0.53
N ILE A 68 -4.00 4.11 0.08
CA ILE A 68 -3.47 2.84 -0.42
C ILE A 68 -3.49 1.80 0.72
N GLU A 69 -2.98 2.14 1.89
CA GLU A 69 -3.00 1.23 3.04
C GLU A 69 -4.42 0.83 3.42
N PHE A 70 -5.34 1.79 3.55
CA PHE A 70 -6.73 1.53 3.89
C PHE A 70 -7.46 0.64 2.86
N THR A 71 -7.18 0.87 1.58
CA THR A 71 -7.81 0.16 0.46
C THR A 71 -7.32 -1.28 0.34
N TYR A 72 -6.05 -1.54 0.69
CA TYR A 72 -5.41 -2.85 0.55
C TYR A 72 -5.12 -3.58 1.87
N VAL A 73 -5.52 -3.02 3.01
CA VAL A 73 -5.41 -3.66 4.33
C VAL A 73 -6.09 -5.04 4.32
N ASN A 74 -5.55 -5.97 5.11
CA ASN A 74 -6.00 -7.37 5.21
C ASN A 74 -5.88 -8.18 3.91
N PHE A 75 -5.03 -7.75 2.97
CA PHE A 75 -4.81 -8.41 1.68
C PHE A 75 -6.04 -8.43 0.76
N GLU A 76 -6.95 -7.46 0.94
CA GLU A 76 -8.16 -7.30 0.14
C GLU A 76 -7.97 -6.23 -0.95
N ASP A 77 -8.49 -6.47 -2.16
CA ASP A 77 -8.57 -5.42 -3.17
C ASP A 77 -9.93 -4.73 -3.08
N LYS A 78 -10.07 -3.81 -2.12
CA LYS A 78 -11.33 -3.09 -1.90
C LYS A 78 -11.64 -2.08 -3.00
N TYR A 79 -10.65 -1.68 -3.80
CA TYR A 79 -10.85 -0.79 -4.94
C TYR A 79 -11.67 -1.48 -6.03
N THR A 80 -11.22 -2.67 -6.47
CA THR A 80 -11.97 -3.47 -7.44
C THR A 80 -13.26 -4.02 -6.81
N HIS A 81 -13.21 -4.41 -5.54
CA HIS A 81 -14.37 -4.90 -4.79
C HIS A 81 -15.06 -3.79 -3.98
N GLY A 82 -15.47 -2.72 -4.65
CA GLY A 82 -15.98 -1.48 -4.02
C GLY A 82 -17.14 -1.63 -3.02
N LYS A 83 -17.83 -2.77 -2.99
CA LYS A 83 -18.81 -3.10 -1.93
C LYS A 83 -18.19 -3.04 -0.53
N LEU A 84 -16.89 -3.34 -0.40
CA LEU A 84 -16.14 -3.29 0.85
C LEU A 84 -15.86 -1.85 1.32
N LEU A 85 -15.96 -0.86 0.43
CA LEU A 85 -15.79 0.56 0.75
C LEU A 85 -17.12 1.29 0.91
N LYS A 86 -18.25 0.66 0.57
CA LYS A 86 -19.56 1.30 0.45
C LYS A 86 -19.93 2.09 1.70
N ASP A 87 -19.83 1.47 2.87
CA ASP A 87 -20.30 2.10 4.12
C ASP A 87 -19.42 3.30 4.51
N TYR A 88 -18.12 3.24 4.22
CA TYR A 88 -17.19 4.36 4.42
C TYR A 88 -17.49 5.52 3.47
N VAL A 89 -17.75 5.22 2.20
CA VAL A 89 -18.12 6.23 1.19
C VAL A 89 -19.44 6.90 1.56
N VAL A 90 -20.43 6.10 2.00
CA VAL A 90 -21.71 6.64 2.46
C VAL A 90 -21.50 7.59 3.63
N ALA A 91 -20.76 7.18 4.67
CA ALA A 91 -20.52 7.99 5.86
C ALA A 91 -19.72 9.28 5.61
N LEU A 92 -18.89 9.33 4.56
CA LEU A 92 -18.04 10.48 4.26
C LEU A 92 -18.70 11.48 3.30
N VAL A 93 -19.51 10.99 2.34
CA VAL A 93 -20.05 11.79 1.24
C VAL A 93 -21.50 12.18 1.46
N PHE A 94 -22.27 11.41 2.23
CA PHE A 94 -23.70 11.62 2.48
C PHE A 94 -23.97 11.88 3.96
#